data_AF-A0A7J3D803-F1
#
_entry.id   AF-A0A7J3D803-F1
#
_cell.length_a   1.000
_cell.length_b   1.000
_cell.length_c   1.000
_cell.angle_alpha   90.00
_cell.angle_beta   90.00
_cell.angle_gamma   90.00
#
_symmetry.space_group_name_H-M   'P 1'
#
loop_
_entity.id
_entity.type
_entity.pdbx_description
1 polymer ?
#
loop_
_entity_poly.entity_id
_entity_poly.type
_entity_poly.pdbx_seq_one_letter_code
_entity_poly.pdbx_strand_id
1 'polypeptide(L)'
;MISQRVDVLNKLKIAIARRHLSSRDISDEAKYPLEEWIHNQVKKSFKSSSELREILGKRRLDEVTRDDIRGYQIYRLRKQLEYVRANSIYYRTLLKKADIDPKEIRSFEDLTKIPLTEPSEVAKEPFHFLCVSQGKVMRAFTTSGTSGLTKRIFFTRDDILRIIDSISAALKTVGMTENDVLQIMFPTIASWDPGYMLDGACKIAGLHSVIADMLDVDEQIRIMKESGTTMMIGLTSFIYRVTVLAKDKYDLRSLGIKAIILSAEPLSEAMRREIEEAWGCKALSQYGLTEMGLATTVECVAQDGLHVNDADFLVEAINSETLEHVEPRESGELIITSLNYQATPLIRYRTYDLSSLIEPPCACGLKTIGKVGKIKGRLDMMRKIGMGEKIFPMLFDEALLSVSGVVNYVVFIERSGFRDRLRFRVEFIGDKEEGRRKILDAVMNIPEIKTSIESDLLEVPIVEMVDNGSLEFTPKTMSIIDLRNQYN
;
A
#
# COMPACT_ATOMS: atom_id res chain seq x y z
N MET A 1 -22.01 -14.27 -35.04
CA MET A 1 -21.77 -12.89 -35.53
C MET A 1 -21.71 -11.82 -34.43
N ILE A 2 -22.67 -11.73 -33.49
CA ILE A 2 -22.63 -10.71 -32.42
C ILE A 2 -21.45 -10.91 -31.44
N SER A 3 -21.21 -12.15 -30.98
CA SER A 3 -20.06 -12.48 -30.11
C SER A 3 -18.71 -12.16 -30.75
N GLN A 4 -18.51 -12.48 -32.03
CA GLN A 4 -17.28 -12.14 -32.77
C GLN A 4 -17.10 -10.62 -32.94
N ARG A 5 -18.17 -9.85 -33.14
CA ARG A 5 -18.10 -8.37 -33.24
C ARG A 5 -17.75 -7.73 -31.89
N VAL A 6 -18.27 -8.26 -30.78
CA VAL A 6 -17.93 -7.80 -29.42
C VAL A 6 -16.46 -8.10 -29.11
N ASP A 7 -15.95 -9.27 -29.49
CA ASP A 7 -14.54 -9.65 -29.31
C ASP A 7 -13.58 -8.75 -30.10
N VAL A 8 -13.87 -8.47 -31.37
CA VAL A 8 -13.06 -7.55 -32.20
C VAL A 8 -13.04 -6.13 -31.62
N LEU A 9 -14.19 -5.62 -31.16
CA LEU A 9 -14.28 -4.30 -30.56
C LEU A 9 -13.50 -4.21 -29.25
N ASN A 10 -13.55 -5.26 -28.42
CA ASN A 10 -12.79 -5.32 -27.17
C ASN A 10 -11.28 -5.39 -27.43
N LYS A 11 -10.83 -6.19 -28.39
CA LYS A 11 -9.44 -6.23 -28.85
C LYS A 11 -8.96 -4.86 -29.34
N LEU A 12 -9.78 -4.16 -30.12
CA LEU A 12 -9.46 -2.81 -30.60
C LEU A 12 -9.36 -1.79 -29.44
N LYS A 13 -10.31 -1.83 -28.48
CA LYS A 13 -10.27 -0.96 -27.30
C LYS A 13 -9.02 -1.20 -26.46
N ILE A 14 -8.66 -2.46 -26.22
CA ILE A 14 -7.44 -2.84 -25.51
C ILE A 14 -6.21 -2.35 -26.28
N ALA A 15 -6.15 -2.55 -27.59
CA ALA A 15 -5.04 -2.08 -28.42
C ALA A 15 -4.88 -0.55 -28.39
N ILE A 16 -5.97 0.20 -28.35
CA ILE A 16 -5.94 1.66 -28.21
C ILE A 16 -5.48 2.06 -26.80
N ALA A 17 -6.06 1.47 -25.75
CA ALA A 17 -5.67 1.74 -24.37
C ALA A 17 -4.18 1.45 -24.12
N ARG A 18 -3.68 0.33 -24.68
CA ARG A 18 -2.26 -0.05 -24.68
C ARG A 18 -1.35 1.04 -25.23
N ARG A 19 -1.79 1.85 -26.19
CA ARG A 19 -0.97 2.95 -26.76
C ARG A 19 -0.75 4.11 -25.80
N HIS A 20 -1.52 4.18 -24.73
CA HIS A 20 -1.36 5.20 -23.69
C HIS A 20 -0.44 4.76 -22.55
N LEU A 21 -0.07 3.48 -22.47
CA LEU A 21 0.87 2.96 -21.49
C LEU A 21 2.30 3.21 -21.97
N SER A 22 3.09 3.93 -21.19
CA SER A 22 4.52 4.13 -21.48
C SER A 22 5.40 3.01 -20.92
N SER A 23 4.90 2.26 -19.93
CA SER A 23 5.55 1.06 -19.38
C SER A 23 5.72 -0.06 -20.40
N ARG A 24 4.96 -0.02 -21.50
CA ARG A 24 5.13 -0.95 -22.63
C ARG A 24 6.42 -0.71 -23.41
N ASP A 25 6.93 0.52 -23.39
CA ASP A 25 8.12 0.90 -24.15
C ASP A 25 9.40 0.43 -23.42
N ILE A 26 9.23 -0.12 -22.21
CA ILE A 26 10.29 -0.70 -21.39
C ILE A 26 10.48 -2.15 -21.80
N SER A 27 11.69 -2.45 -22.26
CA SER A 27 12.09 -3.82 -22.62
C SER A 27 11.91 -4.77 -21.42
N ASP A 28 11.58 -6.03 -21.68
CA ASP A 28 11.59 -7.08 -20.65
C ASP A 28 13.01 -7.38 -20.15
N GLU A 29 14.03 -6.96 -20.91
CA GLU A 29 15.46 -7.01 -20.53
C GLU A 29 15.90 -5.75 -19.77
N ALA A 30 15.00 -4.78 -19.55
CA ALA A 30 15.33 -3.56 -18.84
C ALA A 30 15.76 -3.88 -17.42
N LYS A 31 16.95 -3.40 -17.06
CA LYS A 31 17.55 -3.71 -15.75
C LYS A 31 16.76 -3.12 -14.59
N TYR A 32 16.16 -1.94 -14.77
CA TYR A 32 15.42 -1.20 -13.73
C TYR A 32 14.10 -0.60 -14.28
N PRO A 33 13.06 -1.43 -14.51
CA PRO A 33 11.85 -0.99 -15.20
C PRO A 33 11.15 0.22 -14.57
N LEU A 34 10.95 0.25 -13.26
CA LEU A 34 10.31 1.38 -12.58
C LEU A 34 11.09 2.68 -12.72
N GLU A 35 12.42 2.63 -12.58
CA GLU A 35 13.27 3.82 -12.71
C GLU A 35 13.27 4.35 -14.14
N GLU A 36 13.38 3.47 -15.13
CA GLU A 36 13.30 3.84 -16.54
C GLU A 36 11.93 4.44 -16.91
N TRP A 37 10.85 3.86 -16.38
CA TRP A 37 9.49 4.39 -16.55
C TRP A 37 9.38 5.82 -16.02
N ILE A 38 9.86 6.07 -14.80
CA ILE A 38 9.85 7.40 -14.17
C ILE A 38 10.71 8.38 -14.98
N HIS A 39 11.91 7.97 -15.39
CA HIS A 39 12.79 8.79 -16.24
C HIS A 39 12.12 9.17 -17.55
N ASN A 40 11.38 8.26 -18.17
CA ASN A 40 10.65 8.54 -19.40
C ASN A 40 9.54 9.57 -19.19
N GLN A 41 8.83 9.55 -18.04
CA GLN A 41 7.85 10.59 -17.70
C GLN A 41 8.53 11.96 -17.55
N VAL A 42 9.63 12.03 -16.81
CA VAL A 42 10.40 13.26 -16.59
C VAL A 42 10.91 13.81 -17.93
N LYS A 43 11.55 12.97 -18.76
CA LYS A 43 12.07 13.35 -20.09
C LYS A 43 10.96 13.81 -21.02
N LYS A 44 9.79 13.17 -21.00
CA LYS A 44 8.62 13.58 -21.81
C LYS A 44 8.13 14.97 -21.39
N SER A 45 7.94 15.21 -20.10
CA SER A 45 7.54 16.53 -19.59
C SER A 45 8.60 17.59 -19.85
N PHE A 46 9.88 17.27 -19.75
CA PHE A 46 11.00 18.18 -20.02
C PHE A 46 11.00 18.65 -21.48
N LYS A 47 10.76 17.73 -22.43
CA LYS A 47 10.65 18.07 -23.85
C LYS A 47 9.49 19.03 -24.15
N SER A 48 8.35 18.85 -23.48
CA SER A 48 7.14 19.64 -23.75
C SER A 48 7.00 20.93 -22.95
N SER A 49 7.76 21.12 -21.86
CA SER A 49 7.59 22.24 -20.93
C SER A 49 8.82 23.15 -20.87
N SER A 50 8.64 24.43 -21.17
CA SER A 50 9.69 25.45 -20.92
C SER A 50 9.87 25.74 -19.44
N GLU A 51 8.77 25.72 -18.66
CA GLU A 51 8.80 25.94 -17.21
C GLU A 51 9.62 24.86 -16.49
N LEU A 52 9.49 23.59 -16.88
CA LEU A 52 10.30 22.53 -16.28
C LEU A 52 11.79 22.69 -16.65
N ARG A 53 12.10 23.08 -17.89
CA ARG A 53 13.49 23.38 -18.31
C ARG A 53 14.12 24.51 -17.49
N GLU A 54 13.33 25.53 -17.19
CA GLU A 54 13.73 26.64 -16.33
C GLU A 54 13.95 26.17 -14.88
N ILE A 55 13.00 25.42 -14.30
CA ILE A 55 13.12 24.85 -12.95
C ILE A 55 14.37 23.97 -12.81
N LEU A 56 14.63 23.10 -13.80
CA LEU A 56 15.82 22.24 -13.79
C LEU A 56 17.11 22.98 -14.15
N GLY A 57 17.03 24.22 -14.68
CA GLY A 57 18.19 24.96 -15.18
C GLY A 57 18.91 24.27 -16.34
N LYS A 58 18.22 23.40 -17.10
CA LYS A 58 18.80 22.52 -18.11
C LYS A 58 18.23 22.77 -19.51
N ARG A 59 19.10 22.79 -20.52
CA ARG A 59 18.70 22.84 -21.95
C ARG A 59 18.46 21.46 -22.56
N ARG A 60 19.12 20.44 -22.02
CA ARG A 60 19.03 19.02 -22.42
C ARG A 60 19.00 18.15 -21.16
N LEU A 61 18.37 16.99 -21.27
CA LEU A 61 18.23 16.02 -20.18
C LEU A 61 18.60 14.62 -20.69
N ASP A 62 19.90 14.39 -20.83
CA ASP A 62 20.44 13.13 -21.34
C ASP A 62 20.36 12.03 -20.24
N GLU A 63 20.80 12.37 -19.03
CA GLU A 63 20.63 11.58 -17.80
C GLU A 63 19.64 12.27 -16.85
N VAL A 64 18.91 11.47 -16.06
CA VAL A 64 17.96 11.95 -15.04
C VAL A 64 18.56 11.67 -13.67
N THR A 65 18.74 12.70 -12.85
CA THR A 65 19.23 12.58 -11.47
C THR A 65 18.08 12.63 -10.46
N ARG A 66 18.37 12.36 -9.17
CA ARG A 66 17.40 12.56 -8.08
C ARG A 66 16.89 14.00 -8.01
N ASP A 67 17.76 14.98 -8.21
CA ASP A 67 17.37 16.40 -8.22
C ASP A 67 16.49 16.75 -9.42
N ASP A 68 16.69 16.11 -10.58
CA ASP A 68 15.79 16.28 -11.72
C ASP A 68 14.38 15.75 -11.43
N ILE A 69 14.28 14.62 -10.71
CA ILE A 69 13.01 14.05 -10.26
C ILE A 69 12.33 14.99 -9.26
N ARG A 70 13.07 15.50 -8.26
CA ARG A 70 12.53 16.48 -7.29
C ARG A 70 12.05 17.76 -7.98
N GLY A 71 12.83 18.30 -8.92
CA GLY A 71 12.43 19.46 -9.72
C GLY A 71 11.21 19.19 -10.60
N TYR A 72 11.10 17.99 -11.17
CA TYR A 72 9.89 17.52 -11.86
C TYR A 72 8.69 17.45 -10.91
N GLN A 73 8.84 16.91 -9.70
CA GLN A 73 7.77 16.83 -8.71
C GLN A 73 7.28 18.23 -8.30
N ILE A 74 8.19 19.20 -8.08
CA ILE A 74 7.81 20.60 -7.83
C ILE A 74 7.07 21.22 -9.01
N TYR A 75 7.55 21.01 -10.24
CA TYR A 75 6.84 21.45 -11.45
C TYR A 75 5.42 20.87 -11.52
N ARG A 76 5.26 19.56 -11.29
CA ARG A 76 3.95 18.91 -11.32
C ARG A 76 3.06 19.38 -10.19
N LEU A 77 3.59 19.56 -8.98
CA LEU A 77 2.86 20.10 -7.84
C LEU A 77 2.29 21.48 -8.15
N ARG A 78 3.09 22.38 -8.75
CA ARG A 78 2.62 23.71 -9.16
C ARG A 78 1.44 23.61 -10.14
N LYS A 79 1.57 22.75 -11.15
CA LYS A 79 0.49 22.50 -12.12
C LYS A 79 -0.75 21.92 -11.44
N GLN A 80 -0.57 21.03 -10.48
CA GLN A 80 -1.66 20.41 -9.76
C GLN A 80 -2.37 21.43 -8.85
N LEU A 81 -1.63 22.31 -8.16
CA LEU A 81 -2.16 23.40 -7.36
C LEU A 81 -2.98 24.39 -8.22
N GLU A 82 -2.45 24.78 -9.37
CA GLU A 82 -3.16 25.60 -10.37
C GLU A 82 -4.47 24.91 -10.79
N TYR A 83 -4.40 23.62 -11.08
CA TYR A 83 -5.54 22.82 -11.51
C TYR A 83 -6.62 22.69 -10.43
N VAL A 84 -6.27 22.32 -9.19
CA VAL A 84 -7.25 22.15 -8.11
C VAL A 84 -7.83 23.50 -7.67
N ARG A 85 -7.05 24.59 -7.69
CA ARG A 85 -7.55 25.94 -7.42
C ARG A 85 -8.63 26.36 -8.42
N ALA A 86 -8.45 25.99 -9.69
CA ALA A 86 -9.42 26.29 -10.74
C ALA A 86 -10.66 25.38 -10.67
N ASN A 87 -10.52 24.12 -10.29
CA ASN A 87 -11.57 23.12 -10.53
C ASN A 87 -12.22 22.49 -9.28
N SER A 88 -11.56 22.48 -8.12
CA SER A 88 -12.12 21.96 -6.87
C SER A 88 -12.65 23.09 -5.99
N ILE A 89 -13.88 22.93 -5.48
CA ILE A 89 -14.49 23.87 -4.53
C ILE A 89 -13.68 23.91 -3.23
N TYR A 90 -13.28 22.74 -2.74
CA TYR A 90 -12.51 22.58 -1.51
C TYR A 90 -11.15 23.29 -1.63
N TYR A 91 -10.32 22.92 -2.61
CA TYR A 91 -8.97 23.48 -2.72
C TYR A 91 -8.97 24.95 -3.13
N ARG A 92 -9.94 25.41 -3.92
CA ARG A 92 -10.11 26.86 -4.17
C ARG A 92 -10.30 27.64 -2.87
N THR A 93 -11.10 27.10 -1.96
CA THR A 93 -11.38 27.73 -0.66
C THR A 93 -10.16 27.65 0.26
N LEU A 94 -9.54 26.48 0.37
CA LEU A 94 -8.37 26.24 1.22
C LEU A 94 -7.18 27.13 0.79
N LEU A 95 -6.83 27.11 -0.50
CA LEU A 95 -5.68 27.86 -1.02
C LEU A 95 -5.91 29.37 -0.99
N LYS A 96 -7.16 29.84 -1.19
CA LYS A 96 -7.49 31.26 -1.03
C LYS A 96 -7.36 31.71 0.42
N LYS A 97 -7.82 30.88 1.38
CA LYS A 97 -7.74 31.18 2.81
C LYS A 97 -6.28 31.23 3.31
N ALA A 98 -5.44 30.35 2.78
CA ALA A 98 -4.02 30.28 3.11
C ALA A 98 -3.13 31.21 2.26
N ASP A 99 -3.71 32.02 1.38
CA ASP A 99 -3.02 32.95 0.47
C ASP A 99 -1.88 32.30 -0.34
N ILE A 100 -2.11 31.09 -0.85
CA ILE A 100 -1.09 30.33 -1.58
C ILE A 100 -1.08 30.72 -3.06
N ASP A 101 0.05 31.28 -3.52
CA ASP A 101 0.41 31.33 -4.93
C ASP A 101 1.24 30.07 -5.29
N PRO A 102 0.76 29.20 -6.20
CA PRO A 102 1.53 28.05 -6.68
C PRO A 102 2.95 28.41 -7.14
N LYS A 103 3.18 29.62 -7.68
CA LYS A 103 4.51 30.03 -8.17
C LYS A 103 5.56 30.23 -7.06
N GLU A 104 5.12 30.38 -5.82
CA GLU A 104 6.00 30.52 -4.66
C GLU A 104 6.51 29.18 -4.13
N ILE A 105 5.92 28.07 -4.58
CA ILE A 105 6.39 26.72 -4.25
C ILE A 105 7.54 26.37 -5.19
N ARG A 106 8.78 26.49 -4.71
CA ARG A 106 10.01 26.32 -5.51
C ARG A 106 10.86 25.15 -5.03
N SER A 107 10.57 24.62 -3.86
CA SER A 107 11.37 23.64 -3.16
C SER A 107 10.50 22.73 -2.29
N PHE A 108 11.08 21.68 -1.71
CA PHE A 108 10.36 20.77 -0.81
C PHE A 108 10.09 21.44 0.55
N GLU A 109 10.92 22.40 0.95
CA GLU A 109 10.78 23.19 2.16
C GLU A 109 9.51 24.07 2.10
N ASP A 110 9.14 24.52 0.89
CA ASP A 110 7.93 25.32 0.65
C ASP A 110 6.63 24.51 0.85
N LEU A 111 6.69 23.17 0.92
CA LEU A 111 5.49 22.34 1.11
C LEU A 111 4.78 22.67 2.42
N THR A 112 5.52 23.06 3.45
CA THR A 112 5.00 23.50 4.76
C THR A 112 4.03 24.67 4.66
N LYS A 113 4.14 25.50 3.62
CA LYS A 113 3.21 26.61 3.36
C LYS A 113 1.82 26.11 2.95
N ILE A 114 1.75 24.94 2.32
CA ILE A 114 0.49 24.37 1.84
C ILE A 114 -0.20 23.65 3.01
N PRO A 115 -1.46 23.97 3.34
CA PRO A 115 -2.18 23.27 4.40
C PRO A 115 -2.36 21.79 4.10
N LEU A 116 -2.39 20.97 5.16
CA LEU A 116 -2.70 19.54 5.08
C LEU A 116 -4.17 19.33 4.70
N THR A 117 -4.46 18.23 3.99
CA THR A 117 -5.83 17.76 3.74
C THR A 117 -6.15 16.60 4.68
N GLU A 118 -7.22 16.73 5.48
CA GLU A 118 -7.65 15.71 6.43
C GLU A 118 -8.56 14.65 5.77
N PRO A 119 -8.41 13.35 6.11
CA PRO A 119 -9.31 12.29 5.65
C PRO A 119 -10.79 12.55 5.94
N SER A 120 -11.09 13.21 7.06
CA SER A 120 -12.44 13.55 7.49
C SER A 120 -13.13 14.54 6.55
N GLU A 121 -12.38 15.45 5.92
CA GLU A 121 -12.91 16.43 4.98
C GLU A 121 -13.35 15.75 3.67
N VAL A 122 -12.54 14.81 3.18
CA VAL A 122 -12.86 13.98 2.02
C VAL A 122 -14.07 13.09 2.29
N ALA A 123 -14.17 12.53 3.49
CA ALA A 123 -15.30 11.70 3.90
C ALA A 123 -16.61 12.51 3.94
N LYS A 124 -16.54 13.75 4.48
CA LYS A 124 -17.70 14.61 4.66
C LYS A 124 -18.26 15.14 3.35
N GLU A 125 -17.40 15.65 2.46
CA GLU A 125 -17.80 16.36 1.24
C GLU A 125 -17.02 15.90 0.00
N PRO A 126 -17.11 14.62 -0.42
CA PRO A 126 -16.25 14.07 -1.47
C PRO A 126 -16.38 14.79 -2.82
N PHE A 127 -17.57 15.33 -3.14
CA PHE A 127 -17.80 16.06 -4.37
C PHE A 127 -17.15 17.45 -4.41
N HIS A 128 -16.81 18.05 -3.25
CA HIS A 128 -16.08 19.33 -3.22
C HIS A 128 -14.62 19.18 -3.68
N PHE A 129 -14.07 17.96 -3.63
CA PHE A 129 -12.75 17.62 -4.14
C PHE A 129 -12.74 17.29 -5.65
N LEU A 130 -13.90 17.00 -6.24
CA LEU A 130 -14.02 16.63 -7.65
C LEU A 130 -13.67 17.80 -8.57
N CYS A 131 -12.67 17.62 -9.42
CA CYS A 131 -12.19 18.64 -10.38
C CYS A 131 -12.75 18.47 -11.80
N VAL A 132 -13.64 17.50 -12.01
CA VAL A 132 -14.25 17.22 -13.31
C VAL A 132 -15.78 17.14 -13.19
N SER A 133 -16.50 17.29 -14.30
CA SER A 133 -17.92 16.98 -14.31
C SER A 133 -18.14 15.49 -14.05
N GLN A 134 -19.23 15.13 -13.37
CA GLN A 134 -19.52 13.74 -13.03
C GLN A 134 -19.57 12.82 -14.27
N GLY A 135 -19.97 13.34 -15.44
CA GLY A 135 -19.97 12.58 -16.69
C GLY A 135 -18.56 12.17 -17.20
N LYS A 136 -17.48 12.77 -16.68
CA LYS A 136 -16.09 12.36 -16.95
C LYS A 136 -15.56 11.33 -15.96
N VAL A 137 -16.27 11.07 -14.87
CA VAL A 137 -15.90 10.05 -13.89
C VAL A 137 -16.11 8.68 -14.52
N MET A 138 -15.03 7.93 -14.66
CA MET A 138 -15.05 6.56 -15.17
C MET A 138 -15.37 5.58 -14.04
N ARG A 139 -14.81 5.83 -12.86
CA ARG A 139 -14.96 4.95 -11.70
C ARG A 139 -15.03 5.77 -10.43
N ALA A 140 -15.88 5.33 -9.52
CA ALA A 140 -15.94 5.83 -8.16
C ALA A 140 -15.75 4.65 -7.22
N PHE A 141 -15.25 4.95 -6.04
CA PHE A 141 -14.70 3.96 -5.17
C PHE A 141 -14.87 4.39 -3.73
N THR A 142 -15.32 3.48 -2.88
CA THR A 142 -15.59 3.76 -1.47
C THR A 142 -14.66 2.95 -0.60
N THR A 143 -13.91 3.61 0.28
CA THR A 143 -13.01 2.92 1.22
C THR A 143 -13.81 2.05 2.19
N SER A 144 -13.20 0.97 2.68
CA SER A 144 -13.82 0.04 3.62
C SER A 144 -14.10 0.64 5.01
N GLY A 145 -13.56 1.84 5.30
CA GLY A 145 -13.81 2.53 6.56
C GLY A 145 -13.17 1.86 7.78
N THR A 146 -11.94 1.33 7.65
CA THR A 146 -11.22 0.67 8.78
C THR A 146 -11.03 1.59 10.00
N SER A 147 -11.07 2.90 9.80
CA SER A 147 -11.03 3.92 10.86
C SER A 147 -12.41 4.49 11.25
N GLY A 148 -13.50 3.93 10.71
CA GLY A 148 -14.86 4.44 10.86
C GLY A 148 -15.27 5.50 9.82
N LEU A 149 -14.32 6.05 9.05
CA LEU A 149 -14.57 7.04 8.00
C LEU A 149 -14.54 6.37 6.61
N THR A 150 -15.71 6.24 5.98
CA THR A 150 -15.79 5.83 4.58
C THR A 150 -15.60 7.06 3.68
N LYS A 151 -14.66 6.96 2.72
CA LYS A 151 -14.31 8.03 1.79
C LYS A 151 -14.65 7.59 0.38
N ARG A 152 -15.25 8.49 -0.41
CA ARG A 152 -15.56 8.23 -1.81
C ARG A 152 -14.60 9.00 -2.72
N ILE A 153 -13.82 8.26 -3.51
CA ILE A 153 -12.81 8.81 -4.42
C ILE A 153 -13.23 8.53 -5.87
N PHE A 154 -12.99 9.48 -6.76
CA PHE A 154 -13.37 9.41 -8.17
C PHE A 154 -12.14 9.39 -9.07
N PHE A 155 -12.22 8.67 -10.18
CA PHE A 155 -11.15 8.51 -11.16
C PHE A 155 -11.70 8.72 -12.57
N THR A 156 -11.01 9.51 -13.39
CA THR A 156 -11.26 9.58 -14.83
C THR A 156 -10.69 8.34 -15.53
N ARG A 157 -10.96 8.22 -16.82
CA ARG A 157 -10.31 7.19 -17.65
C ARG A 157 -8.79 7.34 -17.66
N ASP A 158 -8.29 8.58 -17.74
CA ASP A 158 -6.86 8.87 -17.78
C ASP A 158 -6.19 8.54 -16.43
N ASP A 159 -6.88 8.79 -15.32
CA ASP A 159 -6.41 8.40 -13.98
C ASP A 159 -6.25 6.87 -13.89
N ILE A 160 -7.25 6.11 -14.36
CA ILE A 160 -7.18 4.64 -14.39
C ILE A 160 -6.05 4.14 -15.29
N LEU A 161 -5.87 4.71 -16.49
CA LEU A 161 -4.77 4.31 -17.38
C LEU A 161 -3.40 4.59 -16.77
N ARG A 162 -3.25 5.68 -16.02
CA ARG A 162 -2.02 6.02 -15.28
C ARG A 162 -1.73 5.02 -14.16
N ILE A 163 -2.75 4.65 -13.38
CA ILE A 163 -2.64 3.61 -12.36
C ILE A 163 -2.16 2.29 -12.99
N ILE A 164 -2.76 1.89 -14.12
CA ILE A 164 -2.37 0.68 -14.86
C ILE A 164 -0.91 0.77 -15.34
N ASP A 165 -0.48 1.92 -15.85
CA ASP A 165 0.89 2.14 -16.31
C ASP A 165 1.91 1.96 -15.19
N SER A 166 1.63 2.53 -14.01
CA SER A 166 2.44 2.37 -12.80
C SER A 166 2.48 0.91 -12.32
N ILE A 167 1.33 0.22 -12.31
CA ILE A 167 1.25 -1.20 -11.92
C ILE A 167 2.10 -2.06 -12.85
N SER A 168 2.03 -1.83 -14.16
CA SER A 168 2.81 -2.58 -15.13
C SER A 168 4.32 -2.39 -14.91
N ALA A 169 4.77 -1.16 -14.68
CA ALA A 169 6.18 -0.88 -14.36
C ALA A 169 6.62 -1.54 -13.03
N ALA A 170 5.75 -1.53 -12.02
CA ALA A 170 6.01 -2.18 -10.73
C ALA A 170 6.12 -3.71 -10.86
N LEU A 171 5.19 -4.36 -11.57
CA LEU A 171 5.22 -5.81 -11.81
C LEU A 171 6.49 -6.23 -12.57
N LYS A 172 6.87 -5.49 -13.62
CA LYS A 172 8.14 -5.71 -14.34
C LYS A 172 9.36 -5.56 -13.42
N THR A 173 9.33 -4.60 -12.48
CA THR A 173 10.41 -4.40 -11.51
C THR A 173 10.55 -5.57 -10.52
N VAL A 174 9.46 -6.25 -10.22
CA VAL A 174 9.46 -7.49 -9.44
C VAL A 174 9.93 -8.70 -10.27
N GLY A 175 10.10 -8.52 -11.58
CA GLY A 175 10.60 -9.55 -12.51
C GLY A 175 9.50 -10.25 -13.31
N MET A 176 8.27 -9.72 -13.32
CA MET A 176 7.18 -10.28 -14.12
C MET A 176 7.39 -10.00 -15.61
N THR A 177 7.24 -11.03 -16.43
CA THR A 177 7.29 -10.95 -17.90
C THR A 177 5.97 -11.39 -18.53
N GLU A 178 5.85 -11.29 -19.86
CA GLU A 178 4.71 -11.83 -20.59
C GLU A 178 4.59 -13.37 -20.53
N ASN A 179 5.61 -14.08 -20.05
CA ASN A 179 5.56 -15.53 -19.86
C ASN A 179 5.07 -15.95 -18.45
N ASP A 180 4.79 -14.98 -17.59
CA ASP A 180 4.39 -15.21 -16.20
C ASP A 180 2.88 -15.09 -16.03
N VAL A 181 2.34 -15.88 -15.10
CA VAL A 181 0.92 -15.84 -14.71
C VAL A 181 0.83 -15.40 -13.25
N LEU A 182 0.16 -14.26 -13.04
CA LEU A 182 -0.08 -13.68 -11.72
C LEU A 182 -1.40 -14.18 -11.13
N GLN A 183 -1.34 -14.94 -10.05
CA GLN A 183 -2.51 -15.34 -9.28
C GLN A 183 -2.90 -14.24 -8.29
N ILE A 184 -4.12 -13.75 -8.42
CA ILE A 184 -4.66 -12.61 -7.68
C ILE A 184 -5.59 -13.13 -6.57
N MET A 185 -5.18 -12.93 -5.32
CA MET A 185 -5.75 -13.48 -4.10
C MET A 185 -6.26 -12.36 -3.18
N PHE A 186 -7.11 -11.49 -3.72
CA PHE A 186 -7.81 -10.44 -2.97
C PHE A 186 -9.31 -10.76 -2.88
N PRO A 187 -9.98 -10.35 -1.78
CA PRO A 187 -11.42 -10.49 -1.66
C PRO A 187 -12.16 -9.74 -2.77
N THR A 188 -13.09 -10.42 -3.44
CA THR A 188 -14.08 -9.75 -4.31
C THR A 188 -15.08 -9.00 -3.43
N ILE A 189 -15.02 -7.66 -3.42
CA ILE A 189 -15.99 -6.83 -2.71
C ILE A 189 -16.68 -5.83 -3.65
N ALA A 190 -18.01 -5.70 -3.52
CA ALA A 190 -18.84 -4.92 -4.44
C ALA A 190 -18.47 -3.42 -4.52
N SER A 191 -17.93 -2.84 -3.45
CA SER A 191 -17.60 -1.41 -3.34
C SER A 191 -16.24 -1.03 -3.93
N TRP A 192 -15.29 -1.97 -3.97
CA TRP A 192 -13.94 -1.79 -4.49
C TRP A 192 -13.32 -3.16 -4.78
N ASP A 193 -13.25 -3.59 -6.05
CA ASP A 193 -12.60 -4.86 -6.37
C ASP A 193 -11.16 -4.61 -6.88
N PRO A 194 -10.14 -4.78 -6.02
CA PRO A 194 -8.75 -4.61 -6.45
C PRO A 194 -8.33 -5.75 -7.38
N GLY A 195 -8.97 -6.93 -7.28
CA GLY A 195 -8.67 -8.08 -8.10
C GLY A 195 -9.04 -7.86 -9.57
N TYR A 196 -10.26 -7.39 -9.84
CA TYR A 196 -10.67 -7.02 -11.20
C TYR A 196 -9.88 -5.82 -11.76
N MET A 197 -9.51 -4.86 -10.92
CA MET A 197 -8.70 -3.74 -11.36
C MET A 197 -7.32 -4.22 -11.81
N LEU A 198 -6.67 -5.06 -11.01
CA LEU A 198 -5.36 -5.61 -11.30
C LEU A 198 -5.38 -6.59 -12.49
N ASP A 199 -6.40 -7.42 -12.60
CA ASP A 199 -6.61 -8.29 -13.76
C ASP A 199 -6.81 -7.46 -15.05
N GLY A 200 -7.62 -6.40 -14.97
CA GLY A 200 -7.77 -5.42 -16.05
C GLY A 200 -6.46 -4.73 -16.41
N ALA A 201 -5.66 -4.37 -15.40
CA ALA A 201 -4.33 -3.79 -15.57
C ALA A 201 -3.39 -4.76 -16.30
N CYS A 202 -3.34 -6.03 -15.87
CA CYS A 202 -2.53 -7.07 -16.51
C CYS A 202 -2.94 -7.26 -17.98
N LYS A 203 -4.24 -7.40 -18.25
CA LYS A 203 -4.77 -7.53 -19.61
C LYS A 203 -4.42 -6.34 -20.49
N ILE A 204 -4.52 -5.12 -19.98
CA ILE A 204 -4.13 -3.92 -20.74
C ILE A 204 -2.60 -3.90 -20.90
N ALA A 205 -1.81 -4.23 -19.89
CA ALA A 205 -0.35 -4.29 -19.96
C ALA A 205 0.20 -5.39 -20.89
N GLY A 206 -0.61 -6.41 -21.23
CA GLY A 206 -0.14 -7.58 -21.98
C GLY A 206 0.42 -8.68 -21.10
N LEU A 207 0.15 -8.63 -19.80
CA LEU A 207 0.52 -9.63 -18.81
C LEU A 207 -0.63 -10.61 -18.57
N HIS A 208 -0.33 -11.80 -18.06
CA HIS A 208 -1.32 -12.81 -17.74
C HIS A 208 -1.64 -12.85 -16.24
N SER A 209 -2.93 -12.99 -15.92
CA SER A 209 -3.43 -13.09 -14.56
C SER A 209 -4.60 -14.05 -14.45
N VAL A 210 -4.77 -14.62 -13.26
CA VAL A 210 -5.94 -15.40 -12.86
C VAL A 210 -6.45 -14.89 -11.52
N ILE A 211 -7.75 -14.64 -11.40
CA ILE A 211 -8.36 -14.26 -10.13
C ILE A 211 -8.73 -15.54 -9.39
N ALA A 212 -8.20 -15.70 -8.17
CA ALA A 212 -8.46 -16.83 -7.29
C ALA A 212 -9.06 -16.41 -5.94
N ASP A 213 -9.40 -15.12 -5.77
CA ASP A 213 -10.09 -14.56 -4.61
C ASP A 213 -9.55 -15.12 -3.27
N MET A 214 -10.43 -15.45 -2.32
CA MET A 214 -10.13 -16.09 -1.05
C MET A 214 -10.67 -17.53 -0.99
N LEU A 215 -10.38 -18.31 -2.04
CA LEU A 215 -10.74 -19.73 -2.11
C LEU A 215 -9.98 -20.55 -1.07
N ASP A 216 -10.46 -21.76 -0.78
CA ASP A 216 -9.76 -22.68 0.12
C ASP A 216 -8.38 -23.09 -0.43
N VAL A 217 -7.56 -23.63 0.47
CA VAL A 217 -6.16 -23.96 0.17
C VAL A 217 -6.03 -24.93 -0.99
N ASP A 218 -6.84 -25.99 -1.02
CA ASP A 218 -6.71 -27.04 -2.03
C ASP A 218 -7.11 -26.50 -3.41
N GLU A 219 -8.11 -25.62 -3.45
CA GLU A 219 -8.52 -24.90 -4.65
C GLU A 219 -7.47 -23.88 -5.12
N GLN A 220 -6.84 -23.13 -4.22
CA GLN A 220 -5.73 -22.23 -4.56
C GLN A 220 -4.59 -23.00 -5.24
N ILE A 221 -4.18 -24.14 -4.68
CA ILE A 221 -3.12 -24.99 -5.24
C ILE A 221 -3.56 -25.62 -6.57
N ARG A 222 -4.83 -26.01 -6.72
CA ARG A 222 -5.37 -26.50 -7.99
C ARG A 222 -5.24 -25.45 -9.09
N ILE A 223 -5.71 -24.23 -8.83
CA ILE A 223 -5.64 -23.12 -9.79
C ILE A 223 -4.18 -22.81 -10.15
N MET A 224 -3.27 -22.82 -9.18
CA MET A 224 -1.83 -22.63 -9.45
C MET A 224 -1.31 -23.62 -10.49
N LYS A 225 -1.63 -24.90 -10.33
CA LYS A 225 -1.19 -25.97 -11.24
C LYS A 225 -1.84 -25.87 -12.61
N GLU A 226 -3.15 -25.61 -12.66
CA GLU A 226 -3.92 -25.56 -13.91
C GLU A 226 -3.58 -24.34 -14.77
N SER A 227 -3.32 -23.19 -14.13
CA SER A 227 -3.02 -21.94 -14.83
C SER A 227 -1.53 -21.72 -15.07
N GLY A 228 -0.65 -22.54 -14.48
CA GLY A 228 0.80 -22.34 -14.54
C GLY A 228 1.24 -21.08 -13.82
N THR A 229 0.66 -20.79 -12.65
CA THR A 229 1.00 -19.62 -11.83
C THR A 229 2.49 -19.59 -11.54
N THR A 230 3.12 -18.43 -11.79
CA THR A 230 4.54 -18.19 -11.46
C THR A 230 4.71 -17.05 -10.45
N MET A 231 3.67 -16.24 -10.21
CA MET A 231 3.70 -15.14 -9.26
C MET A 231 2.37 -15.03 -8.52
N MET A 232 2.40 -14.55 -7.28
CA MET A 232 1.19 -14.35 -6.47
C MET A 232 1.08 -12.91 -6.00
N ILE A 233 -0.14 -12.41 -5.86
CA ILE A 233 -0.43 -11.14 -5.18
C ILE A 233 -1.74 -11.20 -4.43
N GLY A 234 -1.79 -10.67 -3.21
CA GLY A 234 -3.02 -10.71 -2.43
C GLY A 234 -2.88 -10.06 -1.06
N LEU A 235 -3.89 -10.29 -0.22
CA LEU A 235 -3.86 -9.88 1.17
C LEU A 235 -2.75 -10.63 1.92
N THR A 236 -1.95 -9.87 2.68
CA THR A 236 -0.83 -10.42 3.46
C THR A 236 -1.27 -11.55 4.39
N SER A 237 -2.32 -11.35 5.19
CA SER A 237 -2.85 -12.38 6.10
C SER A 237 -3.39 -13.61 5.37
N PHE A 238 -4.03 -13.42 4.21
CA PHE A 238 -4.61 -14.53 3.45
C PHE A 238 -3.52 -15.42 2.83
N ILE A 239 -2.52 -14.83 2.18
CA ILE A 239 -1.40 -15.60 1.62
C ILE A 239 -0.62 -16.30 2.73
N TYR A 240 -0.43 -15.66 3.89
CA TYR A 240 0.16 -16.32 5.05
C TYR A 240 -0.68 -17.52 5.52
N ARG A 241 -2.01 -17.36 5.63
CA ARG A 241 -2.92 -18.46 5.98
C ARG A 241 -2.81 -19.61 4.98
N VAL A 242 -2.82 -19.33 3.68
CA VAL A 242 -2.62 -20.36 2.64
C VAL A 242 -1.28 -21.07 2.83
N THR A 243 -0.22 -20.32 3.11
CA THR A 243 1.12 -20.87 3.34
C THR A 243 1.14 -21.84 4.51
N VAL A 244 0.68 -21.40 5.70
CA VAL A 244 0.72 -22.21 6.93
C VAL A 244 -0.13 -23.47 6.78
N LEU A 245 -1.27 -23.39 6.11
CA LEU A 245 -2.17 -24.53 5.92
C LEU A 245 -1.74 -25.49 4.80
N ALA A 246 -0.95 -25.01 3.83
CA ALA A 246 -0.53 -25.79 2.67
C ALA A 246 0.84 -26.48 2.84
N LYS A 247 1.75 -25.89 3.63
CA LYS A 247 3.15 -26.35 3.73
C LYS A 247 3.31 -27.79 4.21
N ASP A 248 2.39 -28.31 5.02
CA ASP A 248 2.41 -29.69 5.51
C ASP A 248 1.65 -30.66 4.58
N LYS A 249 0.90 -30.14 3.61
CA LYS A 249 0.09 -30.91 2.65
C LYS A 249 0.73 -31.02 1.27
N TYR A 250 1.51 -30.03 0.87
CA TYR A 250 2.07 -29.89 -0.48
C TYR A 250 3.52 -29.45 -0.41
N ASP A 251 4.34 -29.92 -1.37
CA ASP A 251 5.65 -29.33 -1.64
C ASP A 251 5.46 -28.02 -2.42
N LEU A 252 5.37 -26.91 -1.69
CA LEU A 252 5.12 -25.59 -2.27
C LEU A 252 6.27 -25.10 -3.16
N ARG A 253 7.50 -25.53 -2.89
CA ARG A 253 8.67 -25.17 -3.72
C ARG A 253 8.58 -25.78 -5.11
N SER A 254 7.99 -26.98 -5.23
CA SER A 254 7.77 -27.65 -6.52
C SER A 254 6.84 -26.89 -7.47
N LEU A 255 6.04 -25.95 -6.96
CA LEU A 255 5.13 -25.12 -7.76
C LEU A 255 5.88 -24.03 -8.55
N GLY A 256 7.14 -23.75 -8.24
CA GLY A 256 7.99 -22.86 -9.04
C GLY A 256 7.58 -21.38 -8.99
N ILE A 257 6.96 -20.93 -7.89
CA ILE A 257 6.63 -19.52 -7.68
C ILE A 257 7.93 -18.70 -7.62
N LYS A 258 8.01 -17.62 -8.40
CA LYS A 258 9.20 -16.77 -8.53
C LYS A 258 9.21 -15.61 -7.52
N ALA A 259 8.03 -15.05 -7.23
CA ALA A 259 7.86 -14.03 -6.20
C ALA A 259 6.40 -13.95 -5.72
N ILE A 260 6.22 -13.42 -4.51
CA ILE A 260 4.93 -13.24 -3.85
C ILE A 260 4.82 -11.78 -3.42
N ILE A 261 3.76 -11.09 -3.83
CA ILE A 261 3.51 -9.68 -3.52
C ILE A 261 2.41 -9.58 -2.45
N LEU A 262 2.74 -9.03 -1.30
CA LEU A 262 1.87 -8.93 -0.13
C LEU A 262 1.40 -7.50 0.06
N SER A 263 0.09 -7.30 0.03
CA SER A 263 -0.54 -5.98 -0.09
C SER A 263 -1.72 -5.80 0.86
N ALA A 264 -2.11 -4.52 1.00
CA ALA A 264 -3.27 -4.02 1.74
C ALA A 264 -3.27 -4.26 3.26
N GLU A 265 -2.30 -5.01 3.76
CA GLU A 265 -2.03 -5.27 5.17
C GLU A 265 -0.52 -5.27 5.39
N PRO A 266 -0.03 -4.79 6.54
CA PRO A 266 1.40 -4.80 6.80
C PRO A 266 2.00 -6.20 6.83
N LEU A 267 3.25 -6.34 6.38
CA LEU A 267 3.99 -7.61 6.37
C LEU A 267 4.94 -7.66 7.55
N SER A 268 4.71 -8.54 8.52
CA SER A 268 5.66 -8.79 9.60
C SER A 268 6.88 -9.56 9.10
N GLU A 269 8.04 -9.42 9.74
CA GLU A 269 9.23 -10.18 9.36
C GLU A 269 9.08 -11.66 9.70
N ALA A 270 8.29 -11.98 10.73
CA ALA A 270 7.87 -13.35 11.02
C ALA A 270 7.11 -13.99 9.86
N MET A 271 6.04 -13.33 9.36
CA MET A 271 5.28 -13.80 8.21
C MET A 271 6.16 -13.91 6.96
N ARG A 272 7.04 -12.93 6.73
CA ARG A 272 7.95 -12.94 5.59
C ARG A 272 8.82 -14.20 5.61
N ARG A 273 9.51 -14.49 6.72
CA ARG A 273 10.39 -15.66 6.83
C ARG A 273 9.64 -16.96 6.57
N GLU A 274 8.46 -17.11 7.17
CA GLU A 274 7.61 -18.29 6.99
C GLU A 274 7.21 -18.49 5.51
N ILE A 275 6.81 -17.40 4.83
CA ILE A 275 6.45 -17.43 3.41
C ILE A 275 7.66 -17.75 2.53
N GLU A 276 8.80 -17.11 2.75
CA GLU A 276 10.01 -17.39 1.95
C GLU A 276 10.53 -18.81 2.17
N GLU A 277 10.46 -19.33 3.39
CA GLU A 277 10.88 -20.69 3.71
C GLU A 277 9.95 -21.74 3.08
N ALA A 278 8.64 -21.52 3.13
CA ALA A 278 7.67 -22.47 2.59
C ALA A 278 7.68 -22.49 1.05
N TRP A 279 7.68 -21.31 0.41
CA TRP A 279 7.57 -21.20 -1.05
C TRP A 279 8.92 -21.22 -1.78
N GLY A 280 10.02 -20.89 -1.09
CA GLY A 280 11.36 -20.85 -1.68
C GLY A 280 11.62 -19.65 -2.59
N CYS A 281 10.85 -18.58 -2.45
CA CYS A 281 10.96 -17.37 -3.26
C CYS A 281 10.85 -16.10 -2.41
N LYS A 282 11.09 -14.94 -3.02
CA LYS A 282 10.98 -13.66 -2.31
C LYS A 282 9.52 -13.27 -2.05
N ALA A 283 9.24 -12.92 -0.80
CA ALA A 283 8.00 -12.28 -0.38
C ALA A 283 8.24 -10.77 -0.33
N LEU A 284 7.53 -9.99 -1.12
CA LEU A 284 7.73 -8.56 -1.30
C LEU A 284 6.49 -7.80 -0.88
N SER A 285 6.67 -6.69 -0.18
CA SER A 285 5.57 -5.83 0.25
C SER A 285 5.16 -4.83 -0.83
N GLN A 286 3.86 -4.50 -0.86
CA GLN A 286 3.30 -3.44 -1.69
C GLN A 286 2.40 -2.58 -0.81
N TYR A 287 2.68 -1.28 -0.76
CA TYR A 287 1.85 -0.31 -0.04
C TYR A 287 1.17 0.66 -1.00
N GLY A 288 -0.11 0.91 -0.74
CA GLY A 288 -0.83 2.04 -1.27
C GLY A 288 -2.24 2.16 -0.72
N LEU A 289 -2.92 3.20 -1.18
CA LEU A 289 -4.17 3.68 -0.63
C LEU A 289 -5.21 3.82 -1.74
N THR A 290 -6.49 3.65 -1.40
CA THR A 290 -7.60 3.91 -2.34
C THR A 290 -7.53 5.34 -2.88
N GLU A 291 -7.20 6.29 -2.02
CA GLU A 291 -7.02 7.71 -2.29
C GLU A 291 -5.94 7.98 -3.36
N MET A 292 -4.99 7.06 -3.48
CA MET A 292 -3.86 7.14 -4.42
C MET A 292 -3.97 6.13 -5.56
N GLY A 293 -5.08 5.38 -5.70
CA GLY A 293 -5.24 4.41 -6.79
C GLY A 293 -4.50 3.07 -6.58
N LEU A 294 -4.34 2.63 -5.32
CA LEU A 294 -3.77 1.36 -4.85
C LEU A 294 -2.26 1.14 -4.95
N ALA A 295 -1.63 1.53 -6.06
CA ALA A 295 -0.25 1.13 -6.36
C ALA A 295 0.73 2.29 -6.18
N THR A 296 0.93 2.73 -4.92
CA THR A 296 1.81 3.85 -4.60
C THR A 296 3.28 3.44 -4.57
N THR A 297 3.56 2.25 -4.03
CA THR A 297 4.91 1.76 -3.78
C THR A 297 5.05 0.25 -3.97
N VAL A 298 6.26 -0.24 -4.23
CA VAL A 298 6.58 -1.67 -4.33
C VAL A 298 7.97 -1.98 -3.75
N GLU A 299 8.08 -3.03 -2.95
CA GLU A 299 9.35 -3.52 -2.43
C GLU A 299 10.18 -4.21 -3.52
N CYS A 300 11.50 -4.07 -3.45
CA CYS A 300 12.42 -4.80 -4.31
C CYS A 300 13.11 -5.94 -3.55
N VAL A 301 13.91 -6.73 -4.27
CA VAL A 301 14.66 -7.87 -3.70
C VAL A 301 15.62 -7.52 -2.56
N ALA A 302 15.94 -6.23 -2.35
CA ALA A 302 16.73 -5.77 -1.20
C ALA A 302 15.95 -5.79 0.13
N GLN A 303 14.61 -5.77 0.08
CA GLN A 303 13.71 -5.90 1.24
C GLN A 303 14.00 -4.92 2.40
N ASP A 304 14.48 -3.72 2.06
CA ASP A 304 14.86 -2.67 3.00
C ASP A 304 14.03 -1.37 2.75
N GLY A 305 12.81 -1.53 2.26
CA GLY A 305 11.87 -0.45 1.95
C GLY A 305 11.19 -0.60 0.57
N LEU A 306 10.17 0.21 0.32
CA LEU A 306 9.31 0.15 -0.85
C LEU A 306 9.56 1.35 -1.76
N HIS A 307 9.96 1.09 -3.01
CA HIS A 307 10.19 2.14 -4.00
C HIS A 307 8.91 2.89 -4.34
N VAL A 308 9.00 4.20 -4.39
CA VAL A 308 7.87 5.10 -4.62
C VAL A 308 7.69 5.35 -6.11
N ASN A 309 6.44 5.42 -6.58
CA ASN A 309 6.14 6.04 -7.87
C ASN A 309 6.30 7.58 -7.74
N ASP A 310 7.54 8.04 -7.85
CA ASP A 310 7.90 9.47 -7.81
C ASP A 310 7.38 10.27 -9.03
N ALA A 311 6.92 9.58 -10.09
CA ALA A 311 6.35 10.25 -11.25
C ALA A 311 4.93 10.80 -10.98
N ASP A 312 4.13 10.08 -10.18
CA ASP A 312 2.74 10.42 -9.90
C ASP A 312 2.50 10.88 -8.46
N PHE A 313 3.42 10.61 -7.53
CA PHE A 313 3.28 10.97 -6.12
C PHE A 313 4.47 11.77 -5.61
N LEU A 314 4.18 12.73 -4.74
CA LEU A 314 5.15 13.36 -3.86
C LEU A 314 4.83 12.89 -2.44
N VAL A 315 5.82 12.30 -1.77
CA VAL A 315 5.68 11.73 -0.43
C VAL A 315 6.55 12.52 0.55
N GLU A 316 5.97 12.88 1.68
CA GLU A 316 6.65 13.53 2.81
C GLU A 316 6.50 12.63 4.05
N ALA A 317 7.40 12.77 5.02
CA ALA A 317 7.21 12.23 6.36
C ALA A 317 7.27 13.39 7.36
N ILE A 318 6.27 13.51 8.22
CA ILE A 318 6.16 14.58 9.21
C ILE A 318 5.97 14.03 10.62
N ASN A 319 6.36 14.80 11.63
CA ASN A 319 5.94 14.55 12.99
C ASN A 319 4.45 14.87 13.11
N SER A 320 3.63 13.92 13.56
CA SER A 320 2.17 14.10 13.60
C SER A 320 1.68 15.12 14.64
N GLU A 321 2.53 15.51 15.59
CA GLU A 321 2.24 16.47 16.64
C GLU A 321 2.75 17.88 16.27
N THR A 322 4.01 18.01 15.82
CA THR A 322 4.58 19.33 15.45
C THR A 322 4.26 19.74 14.02
N LEU A 323 3.88 18.79 13.16
CA LEU A 323 3.63 18.94 11.72
C LEU A 323 4.87 19.35 10.91
N GLU A 324 6.06 19.26 11.49
CA GLU A 324 7.34 19.50 10.84
C GLU A 324 7.84 18.23 10.15
N HIS A 325 8.60 18.38 9.06
CA HIS A 325 9.27 17.26 8.41
C HIS A 325 10.26 16.58 9.35
N VAL A 326 10.33 15.26 9.27
CA VAL A 326 11.33 14.47 9.99
C VAL A 326 12.52 14.13 9.08
N GLU A 327 13.65 13.80 9.70
CA GLU A 327 14.85 13.45 8.95
C GLU A 327 14.69 12.11 8.18
N PRO A 328 15.45 11.87 7.11
CA PRO A 328 15.47 10.57 6.46
C PRO A 328 15.72 9.43 7.47
N ARG A 329 15.00 8.32 7.30
CA ARG A 329 14.95 7.14 8.21
C ARG A 329 14.33 7.40 9.59
N GLU A 330 14.01 8.63 9.94
CA GLU A 330 13.21 8.92 11.14
C GLU A 330 11.75 8.56 10.90
N SER A 331 11.07 8.10 11.97
CA SER A 331 9.68 7.71 11.89
C SER A 331 8.77 8.93 11.87
N GLY A 332 7.90 9.05 10.87
CA GLY A 332 6.90 10.10 10.76
C GLY A 332 5.61 9.59 10.10
N GLU A 333 4.57 10.41 10.18
CA GLU A 333 3.34 10.23 9.40
C GLU A 333 3.61 10.51 7.93
N LEU A 334 3.23 9.59 7.05
CA LEU A 334 3.33 9.80 5.62
C LEU A 334 2.26 10.79 5.15
N ILE A 335 2.69 11.78 4.39
CA ILE A 335 1.84 12.73 3.67
C ILE A 335 2.03 12.49 2.19
N ILE A 336 0.94 12.39 1.44
CA ILE A 336 1.00 12.09 0.00
C ILE A 336 0.25 13.13 -0.81
N THR A 337 0.90 13.61 -1.87
CA THR A 337 0.27 14.45 -2.90
C THR A 337 0.21 13.70 -4.23
N SER A 338 -0.97 13.61 -4.85
CA SER A 338 -1.10 13.11 -6.22
C SER A 338 -0.81 14.23 -7.23
N LEU A 339 0.19 14.03 -8.07
CA LEU A 339 0.76 15.06 -8.94
C LEU A 339 0.09 15.17 -10.31
N ASN A 340 -0.65 14.13 -10.70
CA ASN A 340 -1.08 13.92 -12.08
C ASN A 340 -2.55 13.47 -12.23
N TYR A 341 -3.29 13.38 -11.12
CA TYR A 341 -4.69 12.96 -11.15
C TYR A 341 -5.60 14.11 -11.61
N GLN A 342 -6.71 13.74 -12.24
CA GLN A 342 -7.69 14.67 -12.80
C GLN A 342 -8.98 14.68 -11.99
N ALA A 343 -9.56 13.53 -11.65
CA ALA A 343 -10.88 13.52 -11.01
C ALA A 343 -10.85 14.05 -9.58
N THR A 344 -10.09 13.39 -8.69
CA THR A 344 -9.99 13.76 -7.28
C THR A 344 -8.52 13.83 -6.87
N PRO A 345 -7.79 14.88 -7.30
CA PRO A 345 -6.42 15.07 -6.84
C PRO A 345 -6.44 15.43 -5.36
N LEU A 346 -5.47 14.92 -4.60
CA LEU A 346 -5.33 15.19 -3.17
C LEU A 346 -3.94 15.79 -2.94
N ILE A 347 -3.91 16.94 -2.27
CA ILE A 347 -2.72 17.74 -2.01
C ILE A 347 -2.40 17.66 -0.52
N ARG A 348 -1.17 17.27 -0.19
CA ARG A 348 -0.69 17.05 1.17
C ARG A 348 -1.69 16.27 2.04
N TYR A 349 -2.13 15.12 1.53
CA TYR A 349 -3.10 14.26 2.20
C TYR A 349 -2.48 13.50 3.36
N ARG A 350 -3.08 13.63 4.54
CA ARG A 350 -2.69 12.86 5.73
C ARG A 350 -3.14 11.41 5.61
N THR A 351 -2.19 10.49 5.61
CA THR A 351 -2.48 9.05 5.53
C THR A 351 -2.78 8.43 6.89
N TYR A 352 -2.26 9.05 7.96
CA TYR A 352 -2.10 8.47 9.29
C TYR A 352 -1.22 7.21 9.35
N ASP A 353 -0.57 6.81 8.25
CA ASP A 353 0.38 5.70 8.22
C ASP A 353 1.75 6.17 8.72
N LEU A 354 2.33 5.44 9.68
CA LEU A 354 3.67 5.72 10.21
C LEU A 354 4.72 4.95 9.43
N SER A 355 5.70 5.66 8.88
CA SER A 355 6.86 5.07 8.19
C SER A 355 8.03 6.05 8.22
N SER A 356 8.97 5.94 7.29
CA SER A 356 10.14 6.82 7.14
C SER A 356 10.47 6.97 5.67
N LEU A 357 11.17 8.04 5.29
CA LEU A 357 11.70 8.20 3.93
C LEU A 357 13.13 7.66 3.86
N ILE A 358 13.47 7.00 2.76
CA ILE A 358 14.80 6.46 2.50
C ILE A 358 15.26 6.98 1.14
N GLU A 359 16.30 7.79 1.13
CA GLU A 359 16.88 8.32 -0.11
C GLU A 359 17.67 7.24 -0.87
N PRO A 360 17.74 7.33 -2.22
CA PRO A 360 18.54 6.44 -3.05
C PRO A 360 20.06 6.71 -2.86
N PRO A 361 20.95 5.82 -3.33
CA PRO A 361 20.69 4.61 -4.13
C PRO A 361 20.22 3.41 -3.29
N CYS A 362 19.57 2.46 -3.95
CA CYS A 362 19.15 1.19 -3.36
C CYS A 362 20.11 0.06 -3.73
N ALA A 363 20.26 -0.93 -2.85
CA ALA A 363 21.09 -2.11 -3.10
C ALA A 363 20.59 -2.98 -4.27
N CYS A 364 19.33 -2.83 -4.69
CA CYS A 364 18.80 -3.47 -5.90
C CYS A 364 19.34 -2.86 -7.21
N GLY A 365 20.00 -1.70 -7.13
CA GLY A 365 20.64 -1.02 -8.26
C GLY A 365 19.91 0.23 -8.78
N LEU A 366 18.68 0.50 -8.32
CA LEU A 366 17.98 1.77 -8.59
C LEU A 366 18.74 2.93 -7.94
N LYS A 367 18.95 4.02 -8.69
CA LYS A 367 19.87 5.11 -8.29
C LYS A 367 19.20 6.44 -7.96
N THR A 368 17.97 6.63 -8.40
CA THR A 368 17.29 7.93 -8.39
C THR A 368 15.91 7.89 -7.73
N ILE A 369 15.36 6.68 -7.51
CA ILE A 369 14.03 6.50 -6.93
C ILE A 369 14.15 6.24 -5.43
N GLY A 370 13.49 7.09 -4.63
CA GLY A 370 13.44 6.94 -3.19
C GLY A 370 12.56 5.77 -2.74
N LYS A 371 12.58 5.47 -1.44
CA LYS A 371 11.71 4.47 -0.82
C LYS A 371 10.96 5.05 0.37
N VAL A 372 9.81 4.47 0.68
CA VAL A 372 9.25 4.52 2.03
C VAL A 372 9.73 3.29 2.81
N GLY A 373 9.96 3.43 4.10
CA GLY A 373 10.22 2.30 4.99
C GLY A 373 8.97 1.41 5.15
N LYS A 374 9.14 0.34 5.90
CA LYS A 374 8.02 -0.51 6.34
C LYS A 374 7.00 0.33 7.11
N ILE A 375 5.71 0.15 6.79
CA ILE A 375 4.61 0.78 7.51
C ILE A 375 4.56 0.18 8.92
N LYS A 376 4.81 0.98 9.96
CA LYS A 376 4.89 0.54 11.35
C LYS A 376 3.54 0.44 12.04
N GLY A 377 2.55 1.16 11.53
CA GLY A 377 1.22 1.22 12.11
C GLY A 377 0.45 2.43 11.61
N ARG A 378 -0.79 2.55 12.07
CA ARG A 378 -1.68 3.68 11.74
C ARG A 378 -2.10 4.42 12.99
N LEU A 379 -1.99 5.76 12.98
CA LEU A 379 -2.29 6.61 14.12
C LEU A 379 -3.75 6.49 14.58
N ASP A 380 -4.69 6.33 13.64
CA ASP A 380 -6.12 6.16 13.93
C ASP A 380 -6.48 4.75 14.46
N MET A 381 -5.63 3.76 14.22
CA MET A 381 -5.76 2.40 14.77
C MET A 381 -4.96 2.17 16.06
N MET A 382 -4.18 3.15 16.49
CA MET A 382 -3.40 3.09 17.72
C MET A 382 -4.32 2.93 18.94
N ARG A 383 -3.95 2.05 19.87
CA ARG A 383 -4.57 1.97 21.19
C ARG A 383 -3.53 2.27 22.25
N LYS A 384 -4.01 2.78 23.40
CA LYS A 384 -3.17 3.08 24.56
C LYS A 384 -3.44 2.09 25.67
N ILE A 385 -2.37 1.60 26.31
CA ILE A 385 -2.45 0.76 27.51
C ILE A 385 -1.56 1.33 28.61
N GLY A 386 -1.83 0.94 29.86
CA GLY A 386 -1.02 1.34 31.01
C GLY A 386 -0.95 2.86 31.17
N MET A 387 0.27 3.42 31.24
CA MET A 387 0.50 4.87 31.34
C MET A 387 0.30 5.65 30.03
N GLY A 388 -0.11 4.99 28.95
CA GLY A 388 -0.25 5.59 27.63
C GLY A 388 0.66 4.98 26.57
N GLU A 389 1.22 3.80 26.83
CA GLU A 389 2.02 3.04 25.86
C GLU A 389 1.20 2.78 24.60
N LYS A 390 1.81 3.04 23.44
CA LYS A 390 1.15 3.01 22.13
C LYS A 390 1.28 1.63 21.52
N ILE A 391 0.17 0.88 21.44
CA ILE A 391 0.14 -0.43 20.81
C ILE A 391 -0.55 -0.39 19.44
N PHE A 392 0.00 -1.16 18.50
CA PHE A 392 -0.49 -1.29 17.12
C PHE A 392 -0.64 -2.77 16.76
N PRO A 393 -1.55 -3.13 15.83
CA PRO A 393 -1.68 -4.50 15.33
C PRO A 393 -0.35 -5.18 14.95
N MET A 394 0.52 -4.47 14.23
CA MET A 394 1.82 -4.99 13.79
C MET A 394 2.71 -5.48 14.94
N LEU A 395 2.63 -4.86 16.12
CA LEU A 395 3.40 -5.26 17.29
C LEU A 395 3.09 -6.71 17.68
N PHE A 396 1.82 -7.07 17.61
CA PHE A 396 1.34 -8.42 17.88
C PHE A 396 1.60 -9.36 16.71
N ASP A 397 1.53 -8.89 15.46
CA ASP A 397 1.89 -9.71 14.29
C ASP A 397 3.35 -10.17 14.35
N GLU A 398 4.29 -9.31 14.75
CA GLU A 398 5.70 -9.68 14.89
C GLU A 398 5.93 -10.68 16.04
N ALA A 399 5.24 -10.49 17.17
CA ALA A 399 5.41 -11.37 18.33
C ALA A 399 4.72 -12.72 18.14
N LEU A 400 3.43 -12.73 17.81
CA LEU A 400 2.62 -13.95 17.77
C LEU A 400 2.90 -14.80 16.53
N LEU A 401 3.00 -14.19 15.34
CA LEU A 401 3.20 -14.97 14.10
C LEU A 401 4.63 -15.50 13.97
N SER A 402 5.55 -15.08 14.86
CA SER A 402 6.87 -15.70 14.98
C SER A 402 6.83 -17.08 15.65
N VAL A 403 5.73 -17.39 16.34
CA VAL A 403 5.53 -18.69 16.98
C VAL A 403 4.95 -19.65 15.94
N SER A 404 5.76 -20.65 15.55
CA SER A 404 5.33 -21.71 14.64
C SER A 404 4.03 -22.36 15.11
N GLY A 405 3.08 -22.49 14.19
CA GLY A 405 1.75 -23.06 14.45
C GLY A 405 0.65 -22.01 14.63
N VAL A 406 0.98 -20.72 14.82
CA VAL A 406 -0.04 -19.65 14.86
C VAL A 406 -0.58 -19.37 13.46
N VAL A 407 -1.90 -19.54 13.30
CA VAL A 407 -2.62 -19.30 12.05
C VAL A 407 -3.25 -17.91 12.03
N ASN A 408 -3.88 -17.51 13.13
CA ASN A 408 -4.60 -16.25 13.27
C ASN A 408 -4.76 -15.89 14.75
N TYR A 409 -5.05 -14.64 15.08
CA TYR A 409 -5.34 -14.22 16.44
C TYR A 409 -6.24 -12.98 16.51
N VAL A 410 -6.89 -12.80 17.66
CA VAL A 410 -7.57 -11.56 18.05
C VAL A 410 -7.19 -11.21 19.48
N VAL A 411 -6.92 -9.93 19.72
CA VAL A 411 -6.59 -9.36 21.02
C VAL A 411 -7.76 -8.52 21.51
N PHE A 412 -8.22 -8.81 22.73
CA PHE A 412 -9.21 -8.02 23.43
C PHE A 412 -8.50 -7.18 24.49
N ILE A 413 -8.75 -5.86 24.47
CA ILE A 413 -8.35 -4.96 25.55
C ILE A 413 -9.55 -4.81 26.47
N GLU A 414 -9.38 -5.20 27.72
CA GLU A 414 -10.41 -5.19 28.75
C GLU A 414 -9.92 -4.38 29.96
N ARG A 415 -10.82 -4.14 30.91
CA ARG A 415 -10.46 -3.48 32.17
C ARG A 415 -10.71 -4.41 33.35
N SER A 416 -9.72 -4.52 34.22
CA SER A 416 -9.78 -5.30 35.47
C SER A 416 -9.43 -4.37 36.63
N GLY A 417 -10.47 -3.81 37.28
CA GLY A 417 -10.28 -2.74 38.26
C GLY A 417 -9.64 -1.50 37.63
N PHE A 418 -8.48 -1.11 38.14
CA PHE A 418 -7.70 0.02 37.60
C PHE A 418 -6.71 -0.37 36.51
N ARG A 419 -6.44 -1.67 36.33
CA ARG A 419 -5.48 -2.20 35.35
C ARG A 419 -6.17 -2.49 34.02
N ASP A 420 -5.41 -2.36 32.95
CA ASP A 420 -5.77 -2.95 31.67
C ASP A 420 -5.56 -4.48 31.73
N ARG A 421 -6.30 -5.22 30.90
CA ARG A 421 -6.12 -6.66 30.70
C ARG A 421 -6.11 -6.97 29.22
N LEU A 422 -5.08 -7.67 28.75
CA LEU A 422 -5.01 -8.17 27.38
C LEU A 422 -5.36 -9.66 27.35
N ARG A 423 -6.37 -10.00 26.56
CA ARG A 423 -6.78 -11.39 26.32
C ARG A 423 -6.63 -11.73 24.85
N PHE A 424 -5.82 -12.74 24.55
CA PHE A 424 -5.50 -13.20 23.22
C PHE A 424 -6.30 -14.47 22.95
N ARG A 425 -7.05 -14.51 21.84
CA ARG A 425 -7.60 -15.74 21.27
C ARG A 425 -6.78 -16.11 20.05
N VAL A 426 -6.16 -17.28 20.05
CA VAL A 426 -5.17 -17.66 19.03
C VAL A 426 -5.57 -18.97 18.36
N GLU A 427 -5.77 -18.95 17.04
CA GLU A 427 -5.90 -20.16 16.22
C GLU A 427 -4.53 -20.80 16.07
N PHE A 428 -4.41 -22.05 16.50
CA PHE A 428 -3.13 -22.73 16.57
C PHE A 428 -3.19 -24.16 16.04
N ILE A 429 -2.12 -24.58 15.35
CA ILE A 429 -1.88 -25.93 14.85
C ILE A 429 -0.65 -26.50 15.56
N GLY A 430 -0.80 -27.68 16.18
CA GLY A 430 0.27 -28.37 16.91
C GLY A 430 -0.04 -28.55 18.40
N ASP A 431 1.01 -28.69 19.22
CA ASP A 431 0.89 -28.78 20.68
C ASP A 431 0.47 -27.43 21.27
N LYS A 432 -0.80 -27.36 21.73
CA LYS A 432 -1.39 -26.14 22.27
C LYS A 432 -0.75 -25.68 23.58
N GLU A 433 -0.25 -26.58 24.42
CA GLU A 433 0.36 -26.17 25.70
C GLU A 433 1.74 -25.57 25.47
N GLU A 434 2.53 -26.19 24.61
CA GLU A 434 3.83 -25.63 24.20
C GLU A 434 3.64 -24.30 23.45
N GLY A 435 2.68 -24.25 22.51
CA GLY A 435 2.32 -23.06 21.77
C GLY A 435 1.90 -21.91 22.70
N ARG A 436 1.00 -22.17 23.66
CA ARG A 436 0.53 -21.19 24.65
C ARG A 436 1.69 -20.59 25.45
N ARG A 437 2.65 -21.42 25.89
CA ARG A 437 3.84 -20.95 26.61
C ARG A 437 4.70 -20.04 25.74
N LYS A 438 5.01 -20.46 24.50
CA LYS A 438 5.80 -19.67 23.55
C LYS A 438 5.13 -18.34 23.20
N ILE A 439 3.81 -18.34 22.99
CA ILE A 439 3.04 -17.12 22.72
C ILE A 439 3.08 -16.18 23.92
N LEU A 440 2.84 -16.69 25.12
CA LEU A 440 2.91 -15.87 26.34
C LEU A 440 4.30 -15.28 26.52
N ASP A 441 5.36 -16.07 26.34
CA ASP A 441 6.74 -15.60 26.41
C ASP A 441 7.01 -14.50 25.36
N ALA A 442 6.52 -14.66 24.12
CA ALA A 442 6.67 -13.65 23.07
C ALA A 442 5.95 -12.34 23.40
N VAL A 443 4.70 -12.41 23.88
CA VAL A 443 3.91 -11.24 24.26
C VAL A 443 4.53 -10.52 25.47
N MET A 444 5.01 -11.27 26.46
CA MET A 444 5.66 -10.70 27.65
C MET A 444 6.97 -9.97 27.34
N ASN A 445 7.61 -10.26 26.21
CA ASN A 445 8.84 -9.60 25.77
C ASN A 445 8.59 -8.33 24.94
N ILE A 446 7.33 -8.00 24.64
CA ILE A 446 6.99 -6.73 24.00
C ILE A 446 7.27 -5.58 24.99
N PRO A 447 8.11 -4.59 24.64
CA PRO A 447 8.51 -3.52 25.55
C PRO A 447 7.34 -2.76 26.19
N GLU A 448 6.32 -2.42 25.40
CA GLU A 448 5.11 -1.71 25.83
C GLU A 448 4.32 -2.52 26.87
N ILE A 449 4.25 -3.84 26.69
CA ILE A 449 3.55 -4.76 27.59
C ILE A 449 4.35 -4.95 28.87
N LYS A 450 5.65 -5.24 28.73
CA LYS A 450 6.56 -5.41 29.86
C LYS A 450 6.56 -4.19 30.77
N THR A 451 6.69 -2.99 30.21
CA THR A 451 6.70 -1.73 30.95
C THR A 451 5.36 -1.51 31.68
N SER A 452 4.24 -1.84 31.03
CA SER A 452 2.91 -1.71 31.63
C SER A 452 2.66 -2.71 32.76
N ILE A 453 3.26 -3.91 32.70
CA ILE A 453 3.20 -4.91 33.78
C ILE A 453 4.11 -4.52 34.94
N GLU A 454 5.34 -4.07 34.66
CA GLU A 454 6.30 -3.63 35.68
C GLU A 454 5.80 -2.41 36.47
N SER A 455 4.97 -1.57 35.84
CA SER A 455 4.30 -0.43 36.49
C SER A 455 2.98 -0.79 37.19
N ASP A 456 2.60 -2.07 37.23
CA ASP A 456 1.38 -2.58 37.85
C ASP A 456 0.07 -2.05 37.25
N LEU A 457 0.11 -1.64 35.97
CA LEU A 457 -1.04 -1.07 35.25
C LEU A 457 -1.62 -2.01 34.19
N LEU A 458 -0.96 -3.14 33.95
CA LEU A 458 -1.40 -4.20 33.05
C LEU A 458 -1.31 -5.55 33.76
N GLU A 459 -2.39 -6.32 33.71
CA GLU A 459 -2.36 -7.72 34.16
C GLU A 459 -1.51 -8.59 33.20
N VAL A 460 -0.99 -9.71 33.71
CA VAL A 460 -0.33 -10.70 32.85
C VAL A 460 -1.31 -11.13 31.73
N PRO A 461 -0.90 -11.04 30.46
CA PRO A 461 -1.71 -11.44 29.31
C PRO A 461 -2.29 -12.85 29.44
N ILE A 462 -3.55 -12.99 29.05
CA ILE A 462 -4.25 -14.28 28.99
C ILE A 462 -4.20 -14.80 27.55
N VAL A 463 -3.76 -16.04 27.35
CA VAL A 463 -3.70 -16.67 26.03
C VAL A 463 -4.66 -17.86 25.98
N GLU A 464 -5.74 -17.70 25.22
CA GLU A 464 -6.77 -18.70 24.95
C GLU A 464 -6.50 -19.36 23.60
N MET A 465 -6.10 -20.63 23.62
CA MET A 465 -5.86 -21.42 22.41
C MET A 465 -7.19 -21.94 21.86
N VAL A 466 -7.47 -21.68 20.59
CA VAL A 466 -8.68 -22.16 19.91
C VAL A 466 -8.31 -23.06 18.73
N ASP A 467 -9.22 -23.95 18.34
CA ASP A 467 -9.03 -24.80 17.16
C ASP A 467 -8.99 -23.98 15.88
N ASN A 468 -8.19 -24.43 14.90
CA ASN A 468 -8.16 -23.82 13.58
C ASN A 468 -9.56 -23.79 12.95
N GLY A 469 -9.98 -22.62 12.45
CA GLY A 469 -11.32 -22.38 11.92
C GLY A 469 -12.34 -21.90 12.95
N SER A 470 -11.94 -21.72 14.22
CA SER A 470 -12.82 -21.18 15.26
C SER A 470 -12.96 -19.66 15.23
N LEU A 471 -12.00 -18.95 14.63
CA LEU A 471 -12.07 -17.52 14.37
C LEU A 471 -12.47 -17.32 12.91
N GLU A 472 -13.52 -16.54 12.69
CA GLU A 472 -13.91 -16.14 11.34
C GLU A 472 -12.76 -15.33 10.71
N PHE A 473 -12.24 -15.80 9.57
CA PHE A 473 -11.27 -15.05 8.80
C PHE A 473 -12.00 -13.94 8.05
N THR A 474 -11.89 -12.72 8.57
CA THR A 474 -12.44 -11.53 7.93
C THR A 474 -11.29 -10.65 7.44
N PRO A 475 -11.24 -10.32 6.13
CA PRO A 475 -10.21 -9.46 5.56
C PRO A 475 -10.07 -8.13 6.29
N LYS A 476 -8.84 -7.66 6.51
CA LYS A 476 -8.56 -6.35 7.13
C LYS A 476 -9.22 -6.14 8.49
N THR A 477 -9.54 -7.22 9.21
CA THR A 477 -10.15 -7.11 10.55
C THR A 477 -9.14 -6.56 11.52
N MET A 478 -9.61 -5.69 12.41
CA MET A 478 -8.79 -5.21 13.51
C MET A 478 -8.42 -6.39 14.41
N SER A 479 -7.13 -6.71 14.48
CA SER A 479 -6.62 -7.71 15.44
C SER A 479 -6.75 -7.23 16.89
N ILE A 480 -7.07 -5.96 17.12
CA ILE A 480 -7.27 -5.37 18.44
C ILE A 480 -8.72 -4.88 18.58
N ILE A 481 -9.44 -5.44 19.55
CA ILE A 481 -10.80 -5.05 19.93
C ILE A 481 -10.72 -4.42 21.32
N ASP A 482 -10.98 -3.11 21.41
CA ASP A 482 -10.99 -2.40 22.69
C ASP A 482 -12.40 -2.46 23.30
N LEU A 483 -12.55 -3.26 24.37
CA LEU A 483 -13.79 -3.47 25.11
C LEU A 483 -13.89 -2.58 26.35
N ARG A 484 -12.91 -1.69 26.57
CA ARG A 484 -12.98 -0.73 27.68
C ARG A 484 -14.07 0.29 27.36
N ASN A 485 -14.82 0.70 28.39
CA ASN A 485 -15.76 1.81 28.25
C ASN A 485 -14.95 3.06 27.87
N GLN A 486 -15.09 3.52 26.62
CA GLN A 486 -14.52 4.78 26.19
C GLN A 486 -15.34 5.89 26.87
N TYR A 487 -14.77 6.52 27.90
CA TYR A 487 -15.29 7.80 28.35
C TYR A 487 -14.94 8.80 27.23
N ASN A 488 -15.93 9.13 26.41
CA ASN A 488 -15.85 10.18 25.39
C ASN A 488 -15.41 11.51 25.98
#